data_AF-A0A2B4RS41-F1
#
_entry.id   AF-A0A2B4RS41-F1
#
_cell.length_a   1.000
_cell.length_b   1.000
_cell.length_c   1.000
_cell.angle_alpha   90.00
_cell.angle_beta   90.00
_cell.angle_gamma   90.00
#
_symmetry.space_group_name_H-M   'P 1'
#
loop_
_entity.id
_entity.type
_entity.pdbx_description
1 polymer ?
#
loop_
_entity_poly.entity_id
_entity_poly.type
_entity_poly.pdbx_seq_one_letter_code
_entity_poly.pdbx_strand_id
1 'polypeptide(L)'
;MQGALTTQSLIDVILTNQPELFGNCGVYNPEISDHALIYGFMKEKAKPQKGRVIKFRSMKKFDEKQYKEDLSQAPWHVGEIFDTIDEQVGFWESLFSSIVNKHLPEKKMRVRPQDVPYMSREWKNAIRAKRRAARKYQKEQTKENWENKRKLRNEATRLRRKAIREYWKDQSTLLTSKPSQFYKTFMPFLGAKKKNNTTDLSLNIDENICHDQFKIANHLCNYFANIAKGIGNTNEITDNTFATHASVQSIMENSAAQDSFQFQILNRVEVETALQSLNTRKSNGWDGIPSKALKAGARELSIPLTTLYNSCITCCEWPTMWKKGEWTPVFKKEDPHEKENYRPITVQVTVNKIFEQLLSKQLSHGFNNKLCDKLTAYRKRNSCETALLSLTENWKMALDERKIVGVLSTDMSKAFDSLYHPLMLAKLKAYGVNDNSIRLLNSYFTDRFNRVKLGPVNDLTYDINTNLNMYADDHQFYDMSSNLADVHANLTDELRKIFETRRHREIRQRPFSKESESSEEEDNNDEKLEEKEGWKLLRKAIESKSLRTQLDTPYSEG
;
A
#
# COMPACT_ATOMS: atom_id res chain seq x y z
N MET A 1 -28.80 -16.15 -35.53
CA MET A 1 -29.90 -15.57 -36.35
C MET A 1 -29.29 -15.15 -37.68
N GLN A 2 -29.88 -15.53 -38.82
CA GLN A 2 -29.43 -15.08 -40.14
C GLN A 2 -30.10 -13.73 -40.44
N GLY A 3 -29.29 -12.66 -40.53
CA GLY A 3 -29.74 -11.39 -41.08
C GLY A 3 -29.87 -11.55 -42.59
N ALA A 4 -31.11 -11.58 -43.10
CA ALA A 4 -31.34 -11.62 -44.54
C ALA A 4 -31.16 -10.22 -45.14
N LEU A 5 -30.23 -10.11 -46.10
CA LEU A 5 -30.53 -9.60 -47.44
C LEU A 5 -29.34 -9.91 -48.36
N THR A 6 -29.59 -10.82 -49.31
CA THR A 6 -28.78 -11.16 -50.49
C THR A 6 -27.39 -11.78 -50.28
N THR A 7 -27.28 -13.00 -50.80
CA THR A 7 -26.24 -14.02 -50.65
C THR A 7 -25.03 -13.81 -51.57
N GLN A 8 -24.22 -12.74 -51.40
CA GLN A 8 -22.97 -12.64 -52.17
C GLN A 8 -21.67 -12.31 -51.41
N SER A 9 -21.67 -12.25 -50.06
CA SER A 9 -20.46 -12.54 -49.25
C SER A 9 -20.79 -12.59 -47.75
N LEU A 10 -21.21 -13.76 -47.26
CA LEU A 10 -21.35 -14.04 -45.83
C LEU A 10 -19.97 -14.34 -45.23
N ILE A 11 -19.19 -13.29 -44.92
CA ILE A 11 -17.87 -13.46 -44.28
C ILE A 11 -18.01 -13.43 -42.75
N ASP A 12 -18.88 -12.58 -42.23
CA ASP A 12 -19.04 -12.38 -40.78
C ASP A 12 -20.36 -13.02 -40.29
N VAL A 13 -20.33 -13.71 -39.15
CA VAL A 13 -21.52 -14.38 -38.57
C VAL A 13 -21.54 -14.17 -37.05
N ILE A 14 -22.72 -13.86 -36.49
CA ILE A 14 -22.95 -13.86 -35.04
C ILE A 14 -23.47 -15.24 -34.62
N LEU A 15 -22.62 -16.02 -33.95
CA LEU A 15 -22.97 -17.30 -33.31
C LEU A 15 -23.17 -17.08 -31.81
N THR A 16 -24.28 -17.59 -31.27
CA THR A 16 -24.57 -17.55 -29.84
C THR A 16 -25.26 -18.83 -29.40
N ASN A 17 -24.92 -19.31 -28.21
CA ASN A 17 -25.57 -20.44 -27.54
C ASN A 17 -26.81 -20.00 -26.72
N GLN A 18 -27.14 -18.71 -26.69
CA GLN A 18 -28.27 -18.14 -25.94
C GLN A 18 -29.07 -17.16 -26.81
N PRO A 19 -29.78 -17.65 -27.84
CA PRO A 19 -30.51 -16.80 -28.78
C PRO A 19 -31.63 -15.99 -28.11
N GLU A 20 -32.21 -16.49 -27.01
CA GLU A 20 -33.23 -15.76 -26.24
C GLU A 20 -32.76 -14.42 -25.68
N LEU A 21 -31.45 -14.26 -25.44
CA LEU A 21 -30.86 -13.02 -24.93
C LEU A 21 -30.77 -11.91 -25.98
N PHE A 22 -30.99 -12.22 -27.27
CA PHE A 22 -30.98 -11.23 -28.35
C PHE A 22 -32.41 -10.88 -28.77
N GLY A 23 -32.68 -9.58 -28.93
CA GLY A 23 -33.97 -9.05 -29.35
C GLY A 23 -34.09 -8.88 -30.86
N ASN A 24 -33.10 -8.24 -31.49
CA ASN A 24 -33.10 -7.99 -32.93
C ASN A 24 -31.67 -7.97 -33.46
N CYS A 25 -31.44 -8.42 -34.69
CA CYS A 25 -30.12 -8.46 -35.33
C CYS A 25 -30.18 -7.93 -36.76
N GLY A 26 -29.06 -7.42 -37.27
CA GLY A 26 -29.00 -6.90 -38.62
C GLY A 26 -27.59 -6.58 -39.08
N VAL A 27 -27.50 -6.04 -40.29
CA VAL A 27 -26.26 -5.59 -40.91
C VAL A 27 -26.31 -4.07 -41.04
N TYR A 28 -25.23 -3.40 -40.65
CA TYR A 28 -25.05 -1.96 -40.70
C TYR A 28 -23.73 -1.67 -41.42
N ASN A 29 -23.74 -0.99 -42.56
CA ASN A 29 -22.49 -0.62 -43.23
C ASN A 29 -21.99 0.73 -42.67
N PRO A 30 -20.88 0.79 -41.92
CA PRO A 30 -20.44 2.01 -41.27
C PRO A 30 -19.61 2.92 -42.19
N GLU A 31 -19.30 2.52 -43.44
CA GLU A 31 -18.45 3.25 -44.42
C GLU A 31 -17.04 3.58 -43.92
N ILE A 32 -16.55 2.88 -42.88
CA ILE A 32 -15.20 3.03 -42.30
C ILE A 32 -14.32 1.80 -42.59
N SER A 33 -14.91 0.76 -43.17
CA SER A 33 -14.30 -0.52 -43.49
C SER A 33 -15.03 -1.11 -44.68
N ASP A 34 -14.31 -1.93 -45.45
CA ASP A 34 -14.82 -2.67 -46.61
C ASP A 34 -15.79 -3.80 -46.18
N HIS A 35 -15.89 -4.06 -44.87
CA HIS A 35 -16.80 -5.03 -44.25
C HIS A 35 -18.05 -4.35 -43.67
N ALA A 36 -19.22 -4.94 -43.94
CA ALA A 36 -20.47 -4.53 -43.32
C ALA A 36 -20.56 -5.02 -41.87
N LEU A 37 -20.86 -4.13 -40.94
CA LEU A 37 -20.86 -4.41 -39.50
C LEU A 37 -22.15 -5.13 -39.10
N ILE A 38 -22.04 -6.34 -38.59
CA ILE A 38 -23.19 -7.11 -38.09
C ILE A 38 -23.45 -6.73 -36.64
N TYR A 39 -24.71 -6.47 -36.29
CA TYR A 39 -25.10 -6.12 -34.92
C TYR A 39 -26.23 -7.02 -34.42
N GLY A 40 -26.25 -7.21 -33.09
CA GLY A 40 -27.33 -7.86 -32.36
C GLY A 40 -27.62 -7.08 -31.08
N PHE A 41 -28.89 -6.76 -30.83
CA PHE A 41 -29.32 -6.11 -29.59
C PHE A 41 -29.55 -7.15 -28.51
N MET A 42 -28.67 -7.24 -27.52
CA MET A 42 -28.96 -8.01 -26.31
C MET A 42 -30.08 -7.34 -25.50
N LYS A 43 -31.06 -8.14 -25.06
CA LYS A 43 -32.12 -7.75 -24.13
C LYS A 43 -31.55 -7.39 -22.77
N GLU A 44 -30.41 -7.99 -22.41
CA GLU A 44 -29.69 -7.67 -21.20
C GLU A 44 -28.91 -6.35 -21.37
N LYS A 45 -29.16 -5.39 -20.47
CA LYS A 45 -28.41 -4.14 -20.46
C LYS A 45 -27.03 -4.41 -19.89
N ALA A 46 -25.99 -4.18 -20.69
CA ALA A 46 -24.62 -4.12 -20.18
C ALA A 46 -24.59 -3.19 -18.96
N LYS A 47 -24.18 -3.71 -17.79
CA LYS A 47 -24.10 -2.92 -16.57
C LYS A 47 -23.19 -1.72 -16.88
N PRO A 48 -23.69 -0.47 -16.78
CA PRO A 48 -22.86 0.68 -17.07
C PRO A 48 -21.69 0.67 -16.10
N GLN A 49 -20.46 0.79 -16.61
CA GLN A 49 -19.31 0.97 -15.72
C GLN A 49 -19.54 2.21 -14.87
N LYS A 50 -19.79 1.99 -13.58
CA LYS A 50 -19.99 3.07 -12.62
C LYS A 50 -18.70 3.89 -12.61
N GLY A 51 -18.83 5.18 -12.89
CA GLY A 51 -17.66 6.04 -12.84
C GLY A 51 -17.12 6.09 -11.42
N ARG A 52 -15.83 5.87 -11.24
CA ARG A 52 -15.18 5.92 -9.94
C ARG A 52 -15.25 7.35 -9.40
N VAL A 53 -15.83 7.55 -8.22
CA VAL A 53 -15.79 8.84 -7.51
C VAL A 53 -14.76 8.73 -6.39
N ILE A 54 -13.81 9.66 -6.37
CA ILE A 54 -12.79 9.74 -5.32
C ILE A 54 -13.10 10.98 -4.48
N LYS A 55 -13.12 10.81 -3.15
CA LYS A 55 -13.11 11.91 -2.18
C LYS A 55 -11.66 12.31 -1.90
N PHE A 56 -11.35 13.60 -1.95
CA PHE A 56 -10.01 14.12 -1.62
C PHE A 56 -10.13 15.55 -1.08
N ARG A 57 -9.16 15.99 -0.26
CA ARG A 57 -9.08 17.38 0.19
C ARG A 57 -8.34 18.25 -0.82
N SER A 58 -8.92 19.39 -1.16
CA SER A 58 -8.40 20.25 -2.22
C SER A 58 -7.37 21.26 -1.70
N MET A 59 -6.10 21.06 -2.03
CA MET A 59 -5.01 22.00 -1.69
C MET A 59 -4.92 23.23 -2.63
N LYS A 60 -5.83 23.39 -3.60
CA LYS A 60 -5.66 24.38 -4.69
C LYS A 60 -5.73 25.84 -4.24
N LYS A 61 -6.47 26.10 -3.17
CA LYS A 61 -6.66 27.44 -2.59
C LYS A 61 -6.15 27.50 -1.15
N PHE A 62 -5.20 26.62 -0.82
CA PHE A 62 -4.68 26.55 0.53
C PHE A 62 -3.78 27.75 0.80
N ASP A 63 -4.21 28.64 1.70
CA ASP A 63 -3.40 29.74 2.21
C ASP A 63 -2.76 29.30 3.53
N GLU A 64 -1.45 29.07 3.48
CA GLU A 64 -0.69 28.60 4.65
C GLU A 64 -0.61 29.65 5.76
N LYS A 65 -0.63 30.95 5.42
CA LYS A 65 -0.55 32.02 6.42
C LYS A 65 -1.85 32.11 7.21
N GLN A 66 -2.98 32.19 6.51
CA GLN A 66 -4.30 32.21 7.16
C GLN A 66 -4.56 30.93 7.96
N TYR A 67 -4.12 29.78 7.45
CA TYR A 67 -4.25 28.51 8.18
C TYR A 67 -3.49 28.54 9.51
N LYS A 68 -2.24 29.04 9.52
CA LYS A 68 -1.45 29.18 10.75
C LYS A 68 -2.04 30.20 11.72
N GLU A 69 -2.57 31.30 11.21
CA GLU A 69 -3.25 32.31 12.02
C GLU A 69 -4.53 31.76 12.68
N ASP A 70 -5.37 31.05 11.91
CA ASP A 70 -6.56 30.40 12.47
C ASP A 70 -6.18 29.33 13.51
N LEU A 71 -5.08 28.59 13.30
CA LEU A 71 -4.56 27.64 14.28
C LEU A 71 -4.01 28.31 15.54
N SER A 72 -3.38 29.48 15.44
CA SER A 72 -2.84 30.18 16.60
C SER A 72 -3.91 30.90 17.41
N GLN A 73 -4.99 31.37 16.77
CA GLN A 73 -6.13 32.01 17.43
C GLN A 73 -7.15 31.01 18.00
N ALA A 74 -7.05 29.73 17.64
CA ALA A 74 -7.97 28.71 18.11
C ALA A 74 -7.85 28.51 19.64
N PRO A 75 -8.98 28.40 20.36
CA PRO A 75 -9.01 28.34 21.83
C PRO A 75 -8.67 26.93 22.35
N TRP A 76 -7.45 26.46 22.10
CA TRP A 76 -7.05 25.09 22.47
C TRP A 76 -7.08 24.83 23.98
N HIS A 77 -6.78 25.85 24.78
CA HIS A 77 -6.75 25.80 26.25
C HIS A 77 -8.11 25.45 26.87
N VAL A 78 -9.22 25.69 26.16
CA VAL A 78 -10.56 25.29 26.60
C VAL A 78 -10.67 23.76 26.72
N GLY A 79 -9.88 23.03 25.93
CA GLY A 79 -9.78 21.58 26.02
C GLY A 79 -9.23 21.10 27.37
N GLU A 80 -8.45 21.90 28.09
CA GLU A 80 -7.86 21.51 29.37
C GLU A 80 -8.87 21.51 30.53
N ILE A 81 -10.06 22.09 30.31
CA ILE A 81 -11.13 22.18 31.31
C ILE A 81 -11.88 20.84 31.45
N PHE A 82 -11.84 19.97 30.44
CA PHE A 82 -12.55 18.70 30.48
C PHE A 82 -11.85 17.69 31.39
N ASP A 83 -12.65 16.95 32.15
CA ASP A 83 -12.17 16.01 33.17
C ASP A 83 -11.62 14.72 32.57
N THR A 84 -12.14 14.30 31.41
CA THR A 84 -11.75 13.03 30.78
C THR A 84 -10.86 13.22 29.55
N ILE A 85 -9.87 12.35 29.37
CA ILE A 85 -8.96 12.39 28.21
C ILE A 85 -9.74 12.30 26.88
N ASP A 86 -10.79 11.49 26.83
CA ASP A 86 -11.62 11.35 25.63
C ASP A 86 -12.37 12.64 25.26
N GLU A 87 -12.85 13.41 26.24
CA GLU A 87 -13.46 14.72 26.00
C GLU A 87 -12.42 15.75 25.54
N GLN A 88 -11.23 15.78 26.16
CA GLN A 88 -10.14 16.67 25.73
C GLN A 88 -9.76 16.40 24.27
N VAL A 89 -9.60 15.12 23.91
CA VAL A 89 -9.28 14.70 22.53
C VAL A 89 -10.45 14.99 21.58
N GLY A 90 -11.68 14.70 21.99
CA GLY A 90 -12.87 14.98 21.19
C GLY A 90 -13.02 16.47 20.87
N PHE A 91 -12.79 17.34 21.86
CA PHE A 91 -12.75 18.78 21.66
C PHE A 91 -11.64 19.18 20.67
N TRP A 92 -10.41 18.70 20.90
CA TRP A 92 -9.28 19.00 20.03
C TRP A 92 -9.53 18.56 18.57
N GLU A 93 -10.01 17.33 18.37
CA GLU A 93 -10.30 16.77 17.05
C GLU A 93 -11.42 17.54 16.34
N SER A 94 -12.46 17.96 17.07
CA SER A 94 -13.56 18.73 16.50
C SER A 94 -13.11 20.12 16.03
N LEU A 95 -12.34 20.81 16.86
CA LEU A 95 -11.81 22.15 16.57
C LEU A 95 -10.81 22.10 15.41
N PHE A 96 -9.88 21.16 15.46
CA PHE A 96 -8.91 20.97 14.39
C PHE A 96 -9.59 20.58 13.08
N SER A 97 -10.55 19.66 13.11
CA SER A 97 -11.32 19.26 11.92
C SER A 97 -12.09 20.43 11.32
N SER A 98 -12.65 21.32 12.14
CA SER A 98 -13.33 22.55 11.68
C SER A 98 -12.38 23.46 10.90
N ILE A 99 -11.19 23.74 11.46
CA ILE A 99 -10.16 24.57 10.81
C ILE A 99 -9.67 23.90 9.52
N VAL A 100 -9.40 22.60 9.55
CA VAL A 100 -9.00 21.84 8.36
C VAL A 100 -10.11 21.83 7.31
N ASN A 101 -11.38 21.72 7.68
CA ASN A 101 -12.50 21.77 6.74
C ASN A 101 -12.66 23.14 6.07
N LYS A 102 -12.41 24.23 6.82
CA LYS A 102 -12.38 25.61 6.30
C LYS A 102 -11.29 25.79 5.24
N HIS A 103 -10.06 25.36 5.54
CA HIS A 103 -8.89 25.60 4.67
C HIS A 103 -8.66 24.54 3.60
N LEU A 104 -9.05 23.30 3.87
CA LEU A 104 -8.83 22.11 3.05
C LEU A 104 -10.14 21.33 2.85
N PRO A 105 -11.12 21.92 2.14
CA PRO A 105 -12.43 21.31 1.99
C PRO A 105 -12.36 20.01 1.19
N GLU A 106 -13.20 19.06 1.60
CA GLU A 106 -13.40 17.81 0.87
C GLU A 106 -14.09 18.07 -0.47
N LYS A 107 -13.57 17.47 -1.54
CA LYS A 107 -14.15 17.50 -2.87
C LYS A 107 -14.28 16.09 -3.41
N LYS A 108 -15.34 15.88 -4.18
CA LYS A 108 -15.57 14.65 -4.94
C LYS A 108 -15.14 14.87 -6.39
N MET A 109 -14.34 13.96 -6.93
CA MET A 109 -13.97 13.96 -8.34
C MET A 109 -14.30 12.60 -8.96
N ARG A 110 -15.06 12.62 -10.04
CA ARG A 110 -15.30 11.43 -10.87
C ARG A 110 -14.09 11.18 -11.76
N VAL A 111 -13.37 10.12 -11.47
CA VAL A 111 -12.26 9.60 -12.29
C VAL A 111 -12.83 8.69 -13.35
N ARG A 112 -12.36 8.89 -14.60
CA ARG A 112 -12.73 8.06 -15.74
C ARG A 112 -11.56 7.14 -16.06
N PRO A 113 -11.77 5.82 -16.23
CA PRO A 113 -10.68 4.87 -16.46
C PRO A 113 -9.80 5.18 -17.69
N GLN A 114 -10.38 5.84 -18.70
CA GLN A 114 -9.73 6.16 -19.97
C GLN A 114 -9.08 7.56 -20.02
N ASP A 115 -9.10 8.32 -18.92
CA ASP A 115 -8.45 9.63 -18.90
C ASP A 115 -6.92 9.44 -18.86
N VAL A 116 -6.24 9.80 -19.95
CA VAL A 116 -4.78 9.78 -20.05
C VAL A 116 -4.14 10.99 -19.33
N PRO A 117 -2.90 10.87 -18.81
CA PRO A 117 -2.26 11.93 -18.01
C PRO A 117 -2.15 13.28 -18.72
N TYR A 118 -1.94 13.27 -20.04
CA TYR A 118 -1.83 14.46 -20.89
C TYR A 118 -3.19 15.02 -21.34
N MET A 119 -4.32 14.53 -20.81
CA MET A 119 -5.64 14.98 -21.26
C MET A 119 -6.03 16.34 -20.68
N SER A 120 -5.63 17.42 -21.36
CA SER A 120 -5.93 18.81 -20.98
C SER A 120 -7.43 19.13 -21.05
N ARG A 121 -7.87 20.15 -20.27
CA ARG A 121 -9.27 20.61 -20.26
C ARG A 121 -9.69 21.15 -21.64
N GLU A 122 -8.77 21.81 -22.33
CA GLU A 122 -8.95 22.30 -23.71
C GLU A 122 -9.20 21.15 -24.69
N TRP A 123 -8.37 20.11 -24.65
CA TRP A 123 -8.54 18.94 -25.50
C TRP A 123 -9.85 18.19 -25.18
N LYS A 124 -10.22 18.05 -23.90
CA LYS A 124 -11.53 17.49 -23.50
C LYS A 124 -12.70 18.30 -24.07
N ASN A 125 -12.61 19.63 -24.09
CA ASN A 125 -13.64 20.49 -24.68
C ASN A 125 -13.73 20.27 -26.20
N ALA A 126 -12.60 20.18 -26.88
CA ALA A 126 -12.54 19.93 -28.32
C ALA A 126 -13.08 18.54 -28.70
N ILE A 127 -12.82 17.49 -27.91
CA ILE A 127 -13.44 16.16 -28.11
C ILE A 127 -14.96 16.26 -28.00
N ARG A 128 -15.48 16.99 -27.02
CA ARG A 128 -16.93 17.19 -26.85
C ARG A 128 -17.52 17.94 -28.04
N ALA A 129 -16.86 18.99 -28.52
CA ALA A 129 -17.29 19.74 -29.70
C ALA A 129 -17.27 18.87 -30.97
N LYS A 130 -16.21 18.10 -31.20
CA LYS A 130 -16.11 17.11 -32.28
C LYS A 130 -17.28 16.13 -32.26
N ARG A 131 -17.60 15.56 -31.09
CA ARG A 131 -18.72 14.61 -30.94
C ARG A 131 -20.08 15.26 -31.22
N ARG A 132 -20.29 16.51 -30.79
CA ARG A 132 -21.53 17.25 -31.09
C ARG A 132 -21.69 17.49 -32.58
N ALA A 133 -20.65 17.95 -33.27
CA ALA A 133 -20.69 18.19 -34.71
C ALA A 133 -20.89 16.90 -35.52
N ALA A 134 -20.25 15.80 -35.10
CA ALA A 134 -20.47 14.49 -35.72
C ALA A 134 -21.94 14.03 -35.61
N ARG A 135 -22.57 14.21 -34.44
CA ARG A 135 -23.99 13.89 -34.23
C ARG A 135 -24.90 14.80 -35.06
N LYS A 136 -24.58 16.08 -35.19
CA LYS A 136 -25.37 17.04 -35.98
C LYS A 136 -25.35 16.66 -37.47
N TYR A 137 -24.17 16.36 -38.01
CA TYR A 137 -24.03 15.86 -39.39
C TYR A 137 -24.76 14.52 -39.62
N GLN A 138 -24.80 13.65 -38.62
CA GLN A 138 -25.52 12.37 -38.73
C GLN A 138 -27.04 12.54 -38.79
N LYS A 139 -27.59 13.61 -38.19
CA LYS A 139 -29.01 13.96 -38.31
C LYS A 139 -29.32 14.69 -39.62
N GLU A 140 -28.43 15.59 -40.02
CA GLU A 140 -28.61 16.46 -41.17
C GLU A 140 -27.32 16.47 -42.01
N GLN A 141 -27.30 15.67 -43.08
CA GLN A 141 -26.13 15.48 -43.94
C GLN A 141 -25.95 16.62 -44.96
N THR A 142 -25.80 17.85 -44.46
CA THR A 142 -25.52 19.02 -45.29
C THR A 142 -24.02 19.24 -45.45
N LYS A 143 -23.62 19.93 -46.53
CA LYS A 143 -22.23 20.31 -46.82
C LYS A 143 -21.63 21.18 -45.70
N GLU A 144 -22.43 22.09 -45.13
CA GLU A 144 -22.05 22.93 -44.00
C GLU A 144 -21.78 22.11 -42.72
N ASN A 145 -22.66 21.15 -42.40
CA ASN A 145 -22.46 20.28 -41.24
C ASN A 145 -21.23 19.37 -41.41
N TRP A 146 -20.91 18.95 -42.63
CA TRP A 146 -19.70 18.20 -42.94
C TRP A 146 -18.42 19.03 -42.71
N GLU A 147 -18.40 20.28 -43.19
CA GLU A 147 -17.27 21.17 -42.98
C GLU A 147 -17.04 21.48 -41.50
N ASN A 148 -18.12 21.70 -40.74
CA ASN A 148 -18.05 21.93 -39.30
C ASN A 148 -17.49 20.69 -38.56
N LYS A 149 -17.96 19.49 -38.93
CA LYS A 149 -17.42 18.21 -38.44
C LYS A 149 -15.93 18.09 -38.74
N ARG A 150 -15.50 18.42 -39.96
CA ARG A 150 -14.08 18.36 -40.38
C ARG A 150 -13.21 19.34 -39.58
N LYS A 151 -13.64 20.60 -39.46
CA LYS A 151 -12.94 21.65 -38.70
C LYS A 151 -12.72 21.23 -37.24
N LEU A 152 -13.79 20.79 -36.56
CA LEU A 152 -13.72 20.38 -35.15
C LEU A 152 -12.97 19.05 -34.93
N ARG A 153 -12.96 18.15 -35.93
CA ARG A 153 -12.10 16.96 -35.91
C ARG A 153 -10.62 17.36 -35.92
N ASN A 154 -10.24 18.21 -36.89
CA ASN A 154 -8.85 18.64 -37.03
C ASN A 154 -8.37 19.40 -35.80
N GLU A 155 -9.20 20.26 -35.23
CA GLU A 155 -8.87 20.98 -34.00
C GLU A 155 -8.67 20.04 -32.80
N ALA A 156 -9.53 19.03 -32.64
CA ALA A 156 -9.35 18.03 -31.58
C ALA A 156 -8.07 17.20 -31.76
N THR A 157 -7.68 16.87 -33.00
CA THR A 157 -6.42 16.18 -33.31
C THR A 157 -5.20 17.07 -33.06
N ARG A 158 -5.28 18.35 -33.44
CA ARG A 158 -4.22 19.36 -33.19
C ARG A 158 -3.97 19.51 -31.69
N LEU A 159 -5.04 19.66 -30.90
CA LEU A 159 -4.96 19.77 -29.44
C LEU A 159 -4.47 18.48 -28.77
N ARG A 160 -4.82 17.30 -29.30
CA ARG A 160 -4.23 16.02 -28.84
C ARG A 160 -2.71 16.05 -28.99
N ARG A 161 -2.23 16.34 -30.20
CA ARG A 161 -0.79 16.38 -30.52
C ARG A 161 -0.05 17.42 -29.67
N LYS A 162 -0.63 18.61 -29.51
CA LYS A 162 -0.08 19.66 -28.63
C LYS A 162 0.05 19.15 -27.20
N ALA A 163 -1.01 18.58 -26.63
CA ALA A 163 -1.02 18.12 -25.25
C ALA A 163 -0.04 16.95 -24.99
N ILE A 164 0.09 16.02 -25.94
CA ILE A 164 1.10 14.94 -25.86
C ILE A 164 2.51 15.51 -25.84
N ARG A 165 2.82 16.44 -26.76
CA ARG A 165 4.16 17.06 -26.83
C ARG A 165 4.50 17.87 -25.59
N GLU A 166 3.58 18.70 -25.12
CA GLU A 166 3.77 19.51 -23.91
C GLU A 166 4.01 18.62 -22.70
N TYR A 167 3.18 17.58 -22.52
CA TYR A 167 3.35 16.62 -21.44
C TYR A 167 4.72 15.95 -21.46
N TRP A 168 5.15 15.40 -22.59
CA TRP A 168 6.44 14.73 -22.66
C TRP A 168 7.62 15.70 -22.51
N LYS A 169 7.50 16.93 -23.02
CA LYS A 169 8.50 17.97 -22.77
C LYS A 169 8.64 18.27 -21.28
N ASP A 170 7.52 18.44 -20.58
CA ASP A 170 7.50 18.69 -19.13
C ASP A 170 7.98 17.48 -18.32
N GLN A 171 7.66 16.25 -18.77
CA GLN A 171 8.20 15.05 -18.14
C GLN A 171 9.70 14.91 -18.36
N SER A 172 10.24 15.19 -19.55
CA SER A 172 11.68 15.12 -19.82
C SER A 172 12.48 16.11 -18.98
N THR A 173 11.97 17.33 -18.78
CA THR A 173 12.59 18.31 -17.88
C THR A 173 12.49 17.87 -16.42
N LEU A 174 11.34 17.33 -16.00
CA LEU A 174 11.16 16.79 -14.65
C LEU A 174 12.10 15.61 -14.37
N LEU A 175 12.21 14.67 -15.30
CA LEU A 175 13.01 13.45 -15.17
C LEU A 175 14.52 13.73 -15.18
N THR A 176 14.96 14.79 -15.85
CA THR A 176 16.31 15.33 -15.69
C THR A 176 16.62 15.64 -14.22
N SER A 177 15.66 16.24 -13.50
CA SER A 177 15.85 16.65 -12.11
C SER A 177 15.56 15.53 -11.10
N LYS A 178 14.73 14.55 -11.48
CA LYS A 178 14.27 13.44 -10.62
C LYS A 178 14.24 12.12 -11.39
N PRO A 179 15.40 11.47 -11.61
CA PRO A 179 15.49 10.21 -12.34
C PRO A 179 14.64 9.08 -11.73
N SER A 180 14.44 9.08 -10.41
CA SER A 180 13.63 8.08 -9.69
C SER A 180 12.15 8.03 -10.09
N GLN A 181 11.64 9.04 -10.81
CA GLN A 181 10.26 9.03 -11.34
C GLN A 181 10.15 8.37 -12.72
N PHE A 182 11.27 8.08 -13.39
CA PHE A 182 11.31 7.55 -14.76
C PHE A 182 10.40 6.34 -14.93
N TYR A 183 10.59 5.32 -14.09
CA TYR A 183 9.82 4.08 -14.16
C TYR A 183 8.30 4.32 -14.00
N LYS A 184 7.90 5.18 -13.06
CA LYS A 184 6.48 5.50 -12.83
C LYS A 184 5.85 6.25 -14.01
N THR A 185 6.61 7.12 -14.67
CA THR A 185 6.13 7.91 -15.81
C THR A 185 6.00 7.05 -17.07
N PHE A 186 6.92 6.11 -17.31
CA PHE A 186 6.94 5.30 -18.53
C PHE A 186 6.16 3.98 -18.44
N MET A 187 6.06 3.35 -17.27
CA MET A 187 5.35 2.07 -17.09
C MET A 187 3.91 2.05 -17.64
N PRO A 188 3.09 3.11 -17.52
CA PRO A 188 1.75 3.12 -18.12
C PRO A 188 1.71 2.98 -19.64
N PHE A 189 2.83 3.24 -20.32
CA PHE A 189 2.97 3.25 -21.78
C PHE A 189 3.74 2.03 -22.33
N LEU A 190 4.55 1.36 -21.50
CA LEU A 190 5.38 0.21 -21.91
C LEU A 190 4.61 -1.11 -22.08
N GLY A 191 3.28 -1.06 -22.31
CA GLY A 191 2.49 -2.25 -22.60
C GLY A 191 2.42 -3.30 -21.48
N ALA A 192 2.93 -3.00 -20.27
CA ALA A 192 2.75 -3.88 -19.12
C ALA A 192 1.25 -4.12 -18.96
N LYS A 193 0.82 -5.38 -19.13
CA LYS A 193 -0.55 -5.83 -18.89
C LYS A 193 -0.98 -5.21 -17.57
N LYS A 194 -1.78 -4.14 -17.60
CA LYS A 194 -2.37 -3.61 -16.38
C LYS A 194 -3.16 -4.78 -15.83
N LYS A 195 -2.73 -5.37 -14.71
CA LYS A 195 -3.65 -6.08 -13.84
C LYS A 195 -4.82 -5.13 -13.72
N ASN A 196 -6.00 -5.55 -14.18
CA ASN A 196 -7.18 -4.73 -14.09
C ASN A 196 -7.32 -4.39 -12.61
N ASN A 197 -6.95 -3.17 -12.22
CA ASN A 197 -7.21 -2.62 -10.91
C ASN A 197 -8.72 -2.39 -10.82
N THR A 198 -9.49 -3.47 -10.91
CA THR A 198 -10.83 -3.52 -10.39
C THR A 198 -10.66 -3.26 -8.90
N THR A 199 -11.26 -2.16 -8.44
CA THR A 199 -11.34 -1.87 -7.01
C THR A 199 -12.22 -2.88 -6.28
N ASP A 200 -12.92 -3.69 -7.05
CA ASP A 200 -13.89 -4.65 -6.60
C ASP A 200 -13.15 -5.97 -6.45
N LEU A 201 -12.94 -6.36 -5.19
CA LEU A 201 -12.34 -7.63 -4.84
C LEU A 201 -13.31 -8.76 -5.20
N SER A 202 -12.80 -9.93 -5.58
CA SER A 202 -13.58 -11.16 -5.66
C SER A 202 -12.96 -12.17 -4.72
N LEU A 203 -13.75 -12.69 -3.78
CA LEU A 203 -13.30 -13.71 -2.84
C LEU A 203 -14.18 -14.95 -2.94
N ASN A 204 -13.57 -16.10 -2.73
CA ASN A 204 -14.24 -17.37 -2.50
C ASN A 204 -14.88 -17.31 -1.10
N ILE A 205 -16.22 -17.33 -1.06
CA ILE A 205 -16.99 -17.41 0.16
C ILE A 205 -17.90 -18.63 -0.01
N ASP A 206 -17.70 -19.66 0.81
CA ASP A 206 -18.49 -20.90 0.80
C ASP A 206 -18.53 -21.56 -0.59
N GLU A 207 -17.34 -21.80 -1.18
CA GLU A 207 -17.13 -22.42 -2.50
C GLU A 207 -17.71 -21.64 -3.70
N ASN A 208 -18.12 -20.38 -3.48
CA ASN A 208 -18.65 -19.51 -4.52
C ASN A 208 -17.86 -18.20 -4.60
N ILE A 209 -17.55 -17.77 -5.82
CA ILE A 209 -16.90 -16.48 -6.06
C ILE A 209 -17.91 -15.35 -5.82
N CYS A 210 -17.73 -14.65 -4.71
CA CYS A 210 -18.51 -13.47 -4.36
C CYS A 210 -17.88 -12.22 -4.99
N HIS A 211 -18.72 -11.37 -5.59
CA HIS A 211 -18.33 -10.05 -6.11
C HIS A 211 -18.92 -8.88 -5.30
N ASP A 212 -19.75 -9.18 -4.29
CA ASP A 212 -20.37 -8.19 -3.43
C ASP A 212 -19.38 -7.66 -2.39
N GLN A 213 -18.92 -6.43 -2.60
CA GLN A 213 -17.92 -5.78 -1.75
C GLN A 213 -18.35 -5.71 -0.29
N PHE A 214 -19.66 -5.62 -0.01
CA PHE A 214 -20.16 -5.59 1.36
C PHE A 214 -19.89 -6.92 2.07
N LYS A 215 -20.30 -8.03 1.44
CA LYS A 215 -20.09 -9.38 1.98
C LYS A 215 -18.61 -9.72 2.12
N ILE A 216 -17.82 -9.33 1.14
CA ILE A 216 -16.36 -9.52 1.13
C ILE A 216 -15.71 -8.76 2.28
N ALA A 217 -16.06 -7.48 2.51
CA ALA A 217 -15.52 -6.69 3.61
C ALA A 217 -15.85 -7.35 4.96
N ASN A 218 -17.08 -7.83 5.14
CA ASN A 218 -17.50 -8.52 6.36
C ASN A 218 -16.72 -9.81 6.56
N HIS A 219 -16.55 -10.59 5.51
CA HIS A 219 -15.82 -11.86 5.56
C HIS A 219 -14.36 -11.63 5.94
N LEU A 220 -13.70 -10.64 5.33
CA LEU A 220 -12.34 -10.24 5.69
C LEU A 220 -12.24 -9.68 7.10
N CYS A 221 -13.21 -8.87 7.54
CA CYS A 221 -13.24 -8.32 8.89
C CYS A 221 -13.31 -9.43 9.93
N ASN A 222 -14.22 -10.39 9.75
CA ASN A 222 -14.35 -11.55 10.63
C ASN A 222 -13.11 -12.43 10.58
N TYR A 223 -12.53 -12.65 9.39
CA TYR A 223 -11.29 -13.42 9.26
C TYR A 223 -10.16 -12.74 10.04
N PHE A 224 -9.86 -11.47 9.76
CA PHE A 224 -8.80 -10.71 10.41
C PHE A 224 -8.97 -10.63 11.93
N ALA A 225 -10.20 -10.39 12.40
CA ALA A 225 -10.53 -10.37 13.82
C ALA A 225 -10.27 -11.69 14.56
N ASN A 226 -10.31 -12.82 13.84
CA ASN A 226 -10.16 -14.16 14.41
C ASN A 226 -8.87 -14.86 13.97
N ILE A 227 -7.95 -14.19 13.28
CA ILE A 227 -6.69 -14.77 12.75
C ILE A 227 -5.88 -15.51 13.83
N ALA A 228 -5.96 -15.03 15.08
CA ALA A 228 -5.23 -15.53 16.24
C ALA A 228 -6.01 -16.56 17.08
N LYS A 229 -7.35 -16.67 16.90
CA LYS A 229 -8.16 -17.63 17.65
C LYS A 229 -7.82 -19.05 17.16
N GLY A 230 -7.10 -19.80 17.97
CA GLY A 230 -6.59 -21.15 17.63
C GLY A 230 -5.06 -21.25 17.61
N ILE A 231 -4.33 -20.15 17.80
CA ILE A 231 -2.87 -20.18 17.98
C ILE A 231 -2.58 -20.22 19.49
N GLY A 232 -2.20 -21.40 19.99
CA GLY A 232 -1.90 -21.64 21.40
C GLY A 232 -3.12 -22.06 22.24
N ASN A 233 -2.90 -22.87 23.28
CA ASN A 233 -3.95 -23.32 24.19
C ASN A 233 -4.49 -22.13 25.00
N THR A 234 -5.75 -21.77 24.77
CA THR A 234 -6.48 -20.74 25.53
C THR A 234 -6.99 -21.30 26.86
N ASN A 235 -6.09 -21.79 27.71
CA ASN A 235 -6.42 -21.93 29.12
C ASN A 235 -6.47 -20.52 29.71
N GLU A 236 -7.53 -20.20 30.45
CA GLU A 236 -7.70 -18.90 31.11
C GLU A 236 -6.57 -18.69 32.12
N ILE A 237 -5.50 -18.01 31.70
CA ILE A 237 -4.38 -17.67 32.57
C ILE A 237 -4.81 -16.45 33.40
N THR A 238 -5.00 -16.65 34.70
CA THR A 238 -5.30 -15.58 35.66
C THR A 238 -4.05 -14.75 35.99
N ASP A 239 -4.21 -13.55 36.55
CA ASP A 239 -3.09 -12.66 36.88
C ASP A 239 -2.04 -13.30 37.83
N ASN A 240 -2.49 -14.15 38.76
CA ASN A 240 -1.59 -14.87 39.68
C ASN A 240 -0.71 -15.91 38.98
N THR A 241 -1.12 -16.42 37.83
CA THR A 241 -0.35 -17.37 37.02
C THR A 241 0.78 -16.70 36.21
N PHE A 242 0.73 -15.38 35.97
CA PHE A 242 1.83 -14.71 35.23
C PHE A 242 3.05 -14.43 36.10
N ALA A 243 2.86 -14.15 37.39
CA ALA A 243 3.96 -13.95 38.33
C ALA A 243 4.83 -15.21 38.51
N THR A 244 4.22 -16.40 38.33
CA THR A 244 4.88 -17.70 38.41
C THR A 244 5.34 -18.23 37.05
N HIS A 245 5.11 -17.48 35.96
CA HIS A 245 5.49 -17.91 34.63
C HIS A 245 7.02 -17.97 34.49
N ALA A 246 7.57 -19.08 33.99
CA ALA A 246 9.01 -19.33 33.93
C ALA A 246 9.82 -18.20 33.29
N SER A 247 9.29 -17.58 32.22
CA SER A 247 9.97 -16.43 31.58
C SER A 247 10.02 -15.19 32.48
N VAL A 248 8.98 -14.93 33.28
CA VAL A 248 8.93 -13.77 34.18
C VAL A 248 9.91 -13.97 35.32
N GLN A 249 9.92 -15.17 35.92
CA GLN A 249 10.89 -15.55 36.95
C GLN A 249 12.34 -15.43 36.44
N SER A 250 12.62 -15.95 35.24
CA SER A 250 13.96 -15.85 34.65
C SER A 250 14.41 -14.40 34.43
N ILE A 251 13.47 -13.49 34.14
CA ILE A 251 13.80 -12.06 34.03
C ILE A 251 14.12 -11.52 35.42
N MET A 252 13.26 -11.79 36.42
CA MET A 252 13.44 -11.29 37.79
C MET A 252 14.77 -11.75 38.41
N GLU A 253 15.15 -13.02 38.20
CA GLU A 253 16.42 -13.59 38.70
C GLU A 253 17.65 -12.93 38.07
N ASN A 254 17.60 -12.62 36.78
CA ASN A 254 18.70 -11.96 36.05
C ASN A 254 18.70 -10.42 36.21
N SER A 255 17.68 -9.83 36.87
CA SER A 255 17.45 -8.38 36.91
C SER A 255 17.91 -7.70 38.20
N ALA A 256 18.87 -8.29 38.92
CA ALA A 256 19.29 -7.87 40.28
C ALA A 256 19.73 -6.40 40.46
N ALA A 257 19.83 -5.59 39.41
CA ALA A 257 20.07 -4.14 39.48
C ALA A 257 19.53 -3.40 38.23
N GLN A 258 18.26 -3.55 37.88
CA GLN A 258 17.71 -2.86 36.70
C GLN A 258 17.24 -1.44 37.01
N ASP A 259 17.70 -0.49 36.20
CA ASP A 259 17.14 0.86 36.12
C ASP A 259 15.64 0.78 35.81
N SER A 260 14.85 1.46 36.65
CA SER A 260 13.41 1.58 36.48
C SER A 260 13.11 2.43 35.25
N PHE A 261 12.26 1.94 34.35
CA PHE A 261 11.79 2.69 33.19
C PHE A 261 10.42 3.30 33.48
N GLN A 262 10.26 4.59 33.19
CA GLN A 262 8.98 5.29 33.23
C GLN A 262 8.90 6.25 32.05
N PHE A 263 7.74 6.30 31.38
CA PHE A 263 7.47 7.31 30.37
C PHE A 263 7.57 8.71 30.97
N GLN A 264 8.37 9.55 30.31
CA GLN A 264 8.56 10.94 30.67
C GLN A 264 7.62 11.82 29.87
N ILE A 265 7.21 12.93 30.49
CA ILE A 265 6.46 13.98 29.79
C ILE A 265 7.23 14.47 28.57
N LEU A 266 6.50 14.75 27.51
CA LEU A 266 7.02 15.18 26.22
C LEU A 266 7.24 16.68 26.24
N ASN A 267 8.30 17.12 25.55
CA ASN A 267 8.54 18.53 25.33
C ASN A 267 7.95 18.99 23.99
N ARG A 268 7.66 20.29 23.90
CA ARG A 268 7.11 20.91 22.69
C ARG A 268 7.99 20.69 21.45
N VAL A 269 9.31 20.74 21.63
CA VAL A 269 10.29 20.66 20.54
C VAL A 269 10.29 19.27 19.91
N GLU A 270 10.14 18.22 20.70
CA GLU A 270 10.02 16.83 20.27
C GLU A 270 8.75 16.62 19.45
N VAL A 271 7.62 17.14 19.94
CA VAL A 271 6.33 17.07 19.26
C VAL A 271 6.39 17.86 17.93
N GLU A 272 6.95 19.07 17.95
CA GLU A 272 7.14 19.87 16.74
C GLU A 272 8.04 19.17 15.73
N THR A 273 9.16 18.60 16.17
CA THR A 273 10.09 17.85 15.31
C THR A 273 9.41 16.64 14.70
N ALA A 274 8.59 15.92 15.47
CA ALA A 274 7.82 14.79 14.97
C ALA A 274 6.81 15.23 13.90
N LEU A 275 6.06 16.32 14.13
CA LEU A 275 5.14 16.92 13.15
C LEU A 275 5.86 17.36 11.86
N GLN A 276 7.02 17.99 11.98
CA GLN A 276 7.83 18.39 10.83
C GLN A 276 8.40 17.20 10.05
N SER A 277 8.67 16.07 10.72
CA SER A 277 9.20 14.85 10.09
C SER A 277 8.15 14.03 9.33
N LEU A 278 6.86 14.39 9.42
CA LEU A 278 5.77 13.65 8.78
C LEU A 278 5.97 13.48 7.27
N ASN A 279 5.74 12.24 6.80
CA ASN A 279 5.70 11.91 5.39
C ASN A 279 4.34 12.25 4.79
N THR A 280 4.28 13.30 3.99
CA THR A 280 3.05 13.83 3.38
C THR A 280 2.45 12.95 2.28
N ARG A 281 3.13 11.85 1.91
CA ARG A 281 2.66 10.89 0.89
C ARG A 281 1.92 9.68 1.48
N LYS A 282 1.95 9.50 2.81
CA LYS A 282 1.28 8.38 3.47
C LYS A 282 -0.24 8.57 3.44
N SER A 283 -0.96 7.45 3.54
CA SER A 283 -2.43 7.43 3.55
C SER A 283 -3.00 8.09 4.80
N ASN A 284 -4.16 8.74 4.65
CA ASN A 284 -4.90 9.34 5.75
C ASN A 284 -5.56 8.25 6.61
N GLY A 285 -5.75 8.55 7.89
CA GLY A 285 -6.53 7.71 8.79
C GLY A 285 -8.02 7.77 8.50
N TRP A 286 -8.79 7.16 9.40
CA TRP A 286 -10.25 7.13 9.30
C TRP A 286 -10.89 8.53 9.42
N ASP A 287 -10.18 9.47 10.05
CA ASP A 287 -10.48 10.90 10.22
C ASP A 287 -10.45 11.70 8.89
N GLY A 288 -9.86 11.14 7.83
CA GLY A 288 -9.72 11.82 6.54
C GLY A 288 -8.77 13.02 6.56
N ILE A 289 -7.98 13.20 7.63
CA ILE A 289 -7.04 14.32 7.76
C ILE A 289 -5.69 13.93 7.13
N PRO A 290 -5.19 14.70 6.14
CA PRO A 290 -3.91 14.43 5.53
C PRO A 290 -2.76 14.86 6.44
N SER A 291 -1.69 14.07 6.50
CA SER A 291 -0.48 14.42 7.27
C SER A 291 0.14 15.75 6.82
N LYS A 292 -0.17 16.21 5.59
CA LYS A 292 0.20 17.53 5.10
C LYS A 292 -0.44 18.68 5.89
N ALA A 293 -1.67 18.53 6.37
CA ALA A 293 -2.35 19.55 7.17
C ALA A 293 -1.67 19.75 8.54
N LEU A 294 -1.32 18.64 9.20
CA LEU A 294 -0.57 18.65 10.45
C LEU A 294 0.84 19.24 10.28
N LYS A 295 1.55 18.82 9.23
CA LYS A 295 2.90 19.33 8.94
C LYS A 295 2.91 20.83 8.62
N ALA A 296 1.88 21.35 7.95
CA ALA A 296 1.78 22.77 7.61
C ALA A 296 1.59 23.66 8.86
N GLY A 297 0.92 23.15 9.89
CA GLY A 297 0.69 23.85 11.17
C GLY A 297 1.57 23.33 12.30
N ALA A 298 2.73 22.73 12.01
CA ALA A 298 3.52 22.00 12.99
C ALA A 298 3.90 22.84 14.23
N ARG A 299 4.25 24.11 14.02
CA ARG A 299 4.67 25.02 15.09
C ARG A 299 3.52 25.42 15.99
N GLU A 300 2.36 25.72 15.39
CA GLU A 300 1.15 26.17 16.06
C GLU A 300 0.48 25.00 16.82
N LEU A 301 0.44 23.81 16.21
CA LEU A 301 -0.13 22.59 16.80
C LEU A 301 0.77 21.93 17.85
N SER A 302 2.06 22.23 17.86
CA SER A 302 3.00 21.63 18.82
C SER A 302 2.59 21.85 20.27
N ILE A 303 2.11 23.04 20.62
CA ILE A 303 1.69 23.39 21.98
C ILE A 303 0.47 22.55 22.41
N PRO A 304 -0.69 22.63 21.74
CA PRO A 304 -1.88 21.92 22.19
C PRO A 304 -1.72 20.39 22.17
N LEU A 305 -0.97 19.85 21.20
CA LEU A 305 -0.69 18.42 21.17
C LEU A 305 0.25 17.97 22.30
N THR A 306 1.20 18.81 22.71
CA THR A 306 2.07 18.49 23.85
C THR A 306 1.26 18.40 25.14
N THR A 307 0.36 19.35 25.39
CA THR A 307 -0.53 19.31 26.56
C THR A 307 -1.40 18.05 26.55
N LEU A 308 -1.99 17.73 25.38
CA LEU A 308 -2.85 16.57 25.22
C LEU A 308 -2.11 15.25 25.44
N TYR A 309 -0.92 15.09 24.83
CA TYR A 309 -0.10 13.89 25.02
C TYR A 309 0.40 13.75 26.46
N ASN A 310 0.77 14.85 27.10
CA ASN A 310 1.19 14.81 28.50
C ASN A 310 0.03 14.45 29.43
N SER A 311 -1.19 14.93 29.14
CA SER A 311 -2.39 14.51 29.87
C SER A 311 -2.62 13.00 29.73
N CYS A 312 -2.46 12.43 28.52
CA CYS A 312 -2.53 10.97 28.31
C CYS A 312 -1.48 10.21 29.15
N ILE A 313 -0.23 10.69 29.18
CA ILE A 313 0.86 10.06 29.95
C ILE A 313 0.58 10.14 31.46
N THR A 314 0.15 11.29 31.97
CA THR A 314 -0.10 11.51 33.40
C THR A 314 -1.33 10.73 33.89
N CYS A 315 -2.41 10.73 33.12
CA CYS A 315 -3.63 9.96 33.44
C CYS A 315 -3.46 8.45 33.18
N CYS A 316 -2.40 8.04 32.48
CA CYS A 316 -2.13 6.67 32.06
C CYS A 316 -3.24 6.09 31.17
N GLU A 317 -3.83 6.93 30.31
CA GLU A 317 -4.97 6.59 29.47
C GLU A 317 -4.67 6.89 28.01
N TRP A 318 -5.10 5.96 27.15
CA TRP A 318 -5.02 6.12 25.71
C TRP A 318 -6.39 6.51 25.14
N PRO A 319 -6.51 7.58 24.35
CA PRO A 319 -7.80 8.05 23.86
C PRO A 319 -8.50 7.03 22.95
N THR A 320 -9.79 6.83 23.17
CA THR A 320 -10.65 5.91 22.40
C THR A 320 -10.67 6.26 20.92
N MET A 321 -10.66 7.54 20.57
CA MET A 321 -10.63 7.99 19.17
C MET A 321 -9.34 7.60 18.44
N TRP A 322 -8.23 7.52 19.18
CA TRP A 322 -6.92 7.13 18.65
C TRP A 322 -6.76 5.61 18.54
N LYS A 323 -7.56 4.85 19.29
CA LYS A 323 -7.62 3.37 19.19
C LYS A 323 -8.34 2.87 17.94
N LYS A 324 -9.02 3.75 17.20
CA LYS A 324 -9.71 3.45 15.94
C LYS A 324 -8.72 3.36 14.76
N GLY A 325 -8.67 2.21 14.10
CA GLY A 325 -7.86 1.93 12.92
C GLY A 325 -8.67 1.55 11.68
N GLU A 326 -8.01 1.58 10.53
CA GLU A 326 -8.61 1.20 9.25
C GLU A 326 -7.77 0.13 8.55
N TRP A 327 -8.30 -1.08 8.41
CA TRP A 327 -7.67 -2.19 7.69
C TRP A 327 -7.81 -2.02 6.20
N THR A 328 -6.68 -1.93 5.50
CA THR A 328 -6.61 -2.07 4.06
C THR A 328 -6.10 -3.48 3.75
N PRO A 329 -6.92 -4.36 3.17
CA PRO A 329 -6.48 -5.70 2.78
C PRO A 329 -5.44 -5.59 1.66
N VAL A 330 -4.25 -6.12 1.90
CA VAL A 330 -3.18 -6.18 0.90
C VAL A 330 -2.95 -7.62 0.50
N PHE A 331 -3.09 -7.89 -0.79
CA PHE A 331 -2.82 -9.20 -1.37
C PHE A 331 -1.33 -9.51 -1.30
N LYS A 332 -0.99 -10.66 -0.71
CA LYS A 332 0.38 -11.11 -0.51
C LYS A 332 0.89 -11.93 -1.70
N LYS A 333 0.27 -13.08 -2.00
CA LYS A 333 0.67 -14.02 -3.07
C LYS A 333 -0.42 -15.08 -3.34
N GLU A 334 -0.20 -15.93 -4.34
CA GLU A 334 -1.04 -17.09 -4.71
C GLU A 334 -2.41 -16.72 -5.32
N ASP A 335 -3.51 -17.27 -4.80
CA ASP A 335 -4.86 -17.04 -5.32
C ASP A 335 -5.49 -15.79 -4.70
N PRO A 336 -5.81 -14.75 -5.50
CA PRO A 336 -6.53 -13.56 -5.02
C PRO A 336 -7.96 -13.83 -4.54
N HIS A 337 -8.52 -15.01 -4.80
CA HIS A 337 -9.86 -15.36 -4.31
C HIS A 337 -9.83 -15.90 -2.87
N GLU A 338 -8.67 -16.31 -2.36
CA GLU A 338 -8.56 -16.87 -1.02
C GLU A 338 -8.20 -15.80 0.02
N LYS A 339 -8.93 -15.78 1.14
CA LYS A 339 -8.81 -14.74 2.19
C LYS A 339 -7.49 -14.83 2.95
N GLU A 340 -6.91 -16.03 3.05
CA GLU A 340 -5.65 -16.34 3.72
C GLU A 340 -4.47 -15.60 3.08
N ASN A 341 -4.61 -15.29 1.79
CA ASN A 341 -3.62 -14.58 0.99
C ASN A 341 -3.66 -13.06 1.16
N TYR A 342 -4.52 -12.54 2.03
CA TYR A 342 -4.61 -11.12 2.35
C TYR A 342 -4.08 -10.82 3.75
N ARG A 343 -3.37 -9.70 3.87
CA ARG A 343 -2.90 -9.15 5.16
C ARG A 343 -3.67 -7.87 5.50
N PRO A 344 -4.10 -7.68 6.76
CA PRO A 344 -4.65 -6.41 7.20
C PRO A 344 -3.51 -5.40 7.45
N ILE A 345 -3.39 -4.37 6.61
CA ILE A 345 -2.54 -3.22 6.93
C ILE A 345 -3.39 -2.19 7.69
N THR A 346 -2.99 -1.87 8.92
CA THR A 346 -3.73 -0.92 9.75
C THR A 346 -3.26 0.51 9.50
N VAL A 347 -4.17 1.35 9.00
CA VAL A 347 -3.96 2.79 8.85
C VAL A 347 -4.61 3.51 10.03
N GLN A 348 -3.77 4.00 10.94
CA GLN A 348 -4.24 4.82 12.08
C GLN A 348 -4.24 6.31 11.74
N VAL A 349 -4.93 7.09 12.59
CA VAL A 349 -4.90 8.55 12.58
C VAL A 349 -3.49 9.09 12.79
N THR A 350 -3.17 10.19 12.12
CA THR A 350 -1.78 10.70 12.11
C THR A 350 -1.35 11.21 13.48
N VAL A 351 -2.27 11.78 14.25
CA VAL A 351 -2.01 12.27 15.63
C VAL A 351 -1.58 11.11 16.54
N ASN A 352 -2.35 10.01 16.56
CA ASN A 352 -1.99 8.79 17.28
C ASN A 352 -0.60 8.25 16.90
N LYS A 353 -0.28 8.19 15.60
CA LYS A 353 1.04 7.73 15.13
C LYS A 353 2.20 8.56 15.67
N ILE A 354 2.01 9.87 15.82
CA ILE A 354 3.03 10.75 16.41
C ILE A 354 3.24 10.38 17.88
N PHE A 355 2.15 10.19 18.62
CA PHE A 355 2.22 9.81 20.03
C PHE A 355 2.92 8.45 20.21
N GLU A 356 2.52 7.44 19.44
CA GLU A 356 3.19 6.12 19.42
C GLU A 356 4.67 6.25 19.09
N GLN A 357 5.03 7.06 18.09
CA GLN A 357 6.42 7.27 17.71
C GLN A 357 7.24 7.90 18.85
N LEU A 358 6.68 8.87 19.58
CA LEU A 358 7.36 9.53 20.69
C LEU A 358 7.57 8.58 21.86
N LEU A 359 6.55 7.82 22.26
CA LEU A 359 6.67 6.82 23.33
C LEU A 359 7.58 5.65 22.93
N SER A 360 7.50 5.20 21.68
CA SER A 360 8.38 4.16 21.13
C SER A 360 9.85 4.57 21.22
N LYS A 361 10.19 5.84 20.93
CA LYS A 361 11.56 6.34 21.10
C LYS A 361 12.03 6.25 22.55
N GLN A 362 11.20 6.61 23.51
CA GLN A 362 11.54 6.49 24.93
C GLN A 362 11.76 5.02 25.32
N LEU A 363 10.85 4.12 24.91
CA LEU A 363 10.95 2.69 25.18
C LEU A 363 12.22 2.09 24.56
N SER A 364 12.48 2.38 23.28
CA SER A 364 13.69 1.91 22.59
C SER A 364 14.96 2.40 23.29
N HIS A 365 14.99 3.65 23.76
CA HIS A 365 16.14 4.16 24.50
C HIS A 365 16.34 3.43 25.84
N GLY A 366 15.28 3.24 26.62
CA GLY A 366 15.34 2.54 27.91
C GLY A 366 15.67 1.05 27.82
N PHE A 367 15.35 0.40 26.70
CA PHE A 367 15.57 -1.04 26.52
C PHE A 367 16.79 -1.39 25.65
N ASN A 368 17.43 -0.43 24.96
CA ASN A 368 18.48 -0.75 24.00
C ASN A 368 19.66 -1.53 24.61
N ASN A 369 19.96 -1.30 25.89
CA ASN A 369 21.03 -1.98 26.64
C ASN A 369 20.56 -3.28 27.32
N LYS A 370 19.25 -3.54 27.33
CA LYS A 370 18.64 -4.76 27.90
C LYS A 370 18.40 -5.85 26.82
N LEU A 371 18.45 -5.49 25.54
CA LEU A 371 18.23 -6.40 24.42
C LEU A 371 19.52 -7.13 24.03
N CYS A 372 19.39 -8.36 23.52
CA CYS A 372 20.52 -9.14 23.03
C CYS A 372 21.20 -8.46 21.82
N ASP A 373 22.53 -8.44 21.80
CA ASP A 373 23.32 -7.86 20.70
C ASP A 373 23.11 -8.56 19.36
N LYS A 374 22.71 -9.84 19.38
CA LYS A 374 22.38 -10.60 18.17
C LYS A 374 21.02 -10.23 17.57
N LEU A 375 20.19 -9.47 18.30
CA LEU A 375 18.93 -8.96 17.76
C LEU A 375 19.25 -7.80 16.81
N THR A 376 18.98 -7.97 15.52
CA THR A 376 19.25 -6.97 14.48
C THR A 376 18.00 -6.24 14.03
N ALA A 377 16.84 -6.92 14.00
CA ALA A 377 15.58 -6.34 13.59
C ALA A 377 15.15 -5.17 14.49
N TYR A 378 14.57 -4.13 13.88
CA TYR A 378 14.00 -2.96 14.56
C TYR A 378 14.95 -2.16 15.48
N ARG A 379 16.26 -2.39 15.39
CA ARG A 379 17.27 -1.60 16.13
C ARG A 379 17.89 -0.53 15.25
N LYS A 380 18.17 0.61 15.86
CA LYS A 380 18.85 1.72 15.17
C LYS A 380 20.25 1.26 14.73
N ARG A 381 20.63 1.56 13.49
CA ARG A 381 21.91 1.19 12.85
C ARG A 381 22.07 -0.30 12.50
N ASN A 382 21.03 -1.11 12.63
CA ASN A 382 20.99 -2.49 12.13
C ASN A 382 20.06 -2.61 10.92
N SER A 383 20.40 -3.49 9.97
CA SER A 383 19.61 -3.84 8.78
C SER A 383 19.70 -5.35 8.49
N CYS A 384 18.87 -5.84 7.56
CA CYS A 384 18.97 -7.23 7.08
C CYS A 384 20.35 -7.54 6.50
N GLU A 385 20.97 -6.56 5.82
CA GLU A 385 22.31 -6.69 5.27
C GLU A 385 23.37 -6.84 6.36
N THR A 386 23.28 -6.04 7.44
CA THR A 386 24.22 -6.17 8.56
C THR A 386 24.13 -7.54 9.25
N ALA A 387 22.90 -8.07 9.35
CA ALA A 387 22.68 -9.40 9.90
C ALA A 387 23.27 -10.49 9.00
N LEU A 388 23.02 -10.41 7.70
CA LEU A 388 23.58 -11.34 6.71
C LEU A 388 25.11 -11.28 6.69
N LEU A 389 25.69 -10.08 6.68
CA LEU A 389 27.13 -9.89 6.72
C LEU A 389 27.74 -10.56 7.95
N SER A 390 27.20 -10.27 9.14
CA SER A 390 27.68 -10.85 10.40
C SER A 390 27.59 -12.37 10.41
N LEU A 391 26.48 -12.95 9.92
CA LEU A 391 26.32 -14.39 9.81
C LEU A 391 27.35 -15.00 8.86
N THR A 392 27.50 -14.44 7.66
CA THR A 392 28.44 -14.95 6.66
C THR A 392 29.89 -14.88 7.12
N GLU A 393 30.27 -13.83 7.84
CA GLU A 393 31.64 -13.69 8.37
C GLU A 393 31.91 -14.72 9.49
N ASN A 394 30.95 -14.90 10.40
CA ASN A 394 31.04 -15.94 11.43
C ASN A 394 31.16 -17.34 10.82
N TRP A 395 30.44 -17.61 9.73
CA TRP A 395 30.52 -18.89 9.03
C TRP A 395 31.88 -19.09 8.36
N LYS A 396 32.44 -18.04 7.73
CA LYS A 396 33.79 -18.10 7.13
C LYS A 396 34.86 -18.36 8.18
N MET A 397 34.85 -17.63 9.29
CA MET A 397 35.80 -17.83 10.39
C MET A 397 35.74 -19.25 10.94
N ALA A 398 34.54 -19.81 11.12
CA ALA A 398 34.38 -21.19 11.58
C ALA A 398 34.96 -22.20 10.57
N LEU A 399 34.79 -21.97 9.26
CA LEU A 399 35.36 -22.81 8.21
C LEU A 399 36.89 -22.70 8.17
N ASP A 400 37.46 -21.51 8.36
CA ASP A 400 38.91 -21.30 8.45
C ASP A 400 39.52 -22.04 9.65
N GLU A 401 38.78 -22.11 10.76
CA GLU A 401 39.12 -22.92 11.93
C GLU A 401 38.84 -24.43 11.75
N ARG A 402 38.49 -24.87 10.54
CA ARG A 402 38.14 -26.26 10.18
C ARG A 402 36.94 -26.82 10.96
N LYS A 403 36.04 -25.96 11.43
CA LYS A 403 34.77 -26.37 12.05
C LYS A 403 33.70 -26.61 10.98
N ILE A 404 32.65 -27.34 11.36
CA ILE A 404 31.45 -27.55 10.52
C ILE A 404 30.41 -26.49 10.90
N VAL A 405 29.82 -25.84 9.89
CA VAL A 405 28.74 -24.87 10.08
C VAL A 405 27.41 -25.54 9.75
N GLY A 406 26.49 -25.56 10.72
CA GLY A 406 25.09 -25.93 10.53
C GLY A 406 24.18 -24.74 10.82
N VAL A 407 23.14 -24.55 10.01
CA VAL A 407 22.17 -23.46 10.17
C VAL A 407 20.79 -24.05 10.45
N LEU A 408 20.22 -23.72 11.61
CA LEU A 408 18.83 -23.99 11.93
C LEU A 408 18.04 -22.69 11.74
N SER A 409 17.17 -22.66 10.73
CA SER A 409 16.26 -21.54 10.48
C SER A 409 14.88 -21.87 11.05
N THR A 410 14.33 -20.97 11.84
CA THR A 410 12.99 -21.11 12.45
C THR A 410 12.18 -19.86 12.15
N ASP A 411 10.90 -20.04 11.82
CA ASP A 411 9.98 -18.95 11.58
C ASP A 411 8.71 -19.11 12.43
N MET A 412 8.24 -18.00 12.97
CA MET A 412 7.04 -17.98 13.82
C MET A 412 5.82 -17.64 12.98
N SER A 413 4.93 -18.61 12.81
CA SER A 413 3.65 -18.41 12.13
C SER A 413 2.85 -17.31 12.83
N LYS A 414 2.54 -16.22 12.12
CA LYS A 414 1.74 -15.10 12.63
C LYS A 414 2.24 -14.62 14.00
N ALA A 415 3.57 -14.51 14.18
CA ALA A 415 4.25 -14.23 15.46
C ALA A 415 3.63 -13.09 16.27
N PHE A 416 3.18 -12.12 15.50
CA PHE A 416 2.72 -10.82 15.81
C PHE A 416 1.22 -10.79 16.12
N ASP A 417 0.42 -11.62 15.44
CA ASP A 417 -0.97 -11.88 15.80
C ASP A 417 -1.10 -12.77 17.04
N SER A 418 -0.03 -13.49 17.39
CA SER A 418 0.03 -14.47 18.48
C SER A 418 0.54 -13.88 19.79
N LEU A 419 0.76 -12.56 19.85
CA LEU A 419 1.25 -11.89 21.06
C LEU A 419 0.14 -11.81 22.11
N TYR A 420 0.36 -12.46 23.25
CA TYR A 420 -0.54 -12.39 24.38
C TYR A 420 -0.18 -11.19 25.28
N HIS A 421 -0.96 -10.10 25.16
CA HIS A 421 -0.66 -8.81 25.82
C HIS A 421 -0.50 -8.88 27.34
N PRO A 422 -1.33 -9.61 28.12
CA PRO A 422 -1.15 -9.68 29.58
C PRO A 422 0.21 -10.25 30.00
N LEU A 423 0.67 -11.33 29.36
CA LEU A 423 2.01 -11.89 29.63
C LEU A 423 3.13 -10.94 29.20
N MET A 424 2.96 -10.20 28.09
CA MET A 424 3.93 -9.20 27.66
C MET A 424 4.03 -8.05 28.68
N LEU A 425 2.91 -7.56 29.22
CA LEU A 425 2.91 -6.54 30.27
C LEU A 425 3.55 -7.05 31.56
N ALA A 426 3.30 -8.30 31.95
CA ALA A 426 3.96 -8.93 33.10
C ALA A 426 5.48 -9.02 32.92
N LYS A 427 5.96 -9.37 31.71
CA LYS A 427 7.39 -9.35 31.38
C LYS A 427 7.98 -7.94 31.46
N LEU A 428 7.29 -6.94 30.92
CA LEU A 428 7.74 -5.53 31.00
C LEU A 428 7.84 -5.05 32.46
N LYS A 429 6.89 -5.44 33.32
CA LYS A 429 6.95 -5.17 34.75
C LYS A 429 8.17 -5.83 35.40
N ALA A 430 8.47 -7.08 35.05
CA ALA A 430 9.69 -7.76 35.50
C ALA A 430 10.99 -7.11 35.01
N TYR A 431 10.96 -6.44 33.85
CA TYR A 431 12.07 -5.61 33.35
C TYR A 431 12.18 -4.22 34.02
N GLY A 432 11.42 -3.97 35.10
CA GLY A 432 11.49 -2.72 35.85
C GLY A 432 10.69 -1.56 35.23
N VAL A 433 9.72 -1.83 34.36
CA VAL A 433 8.79 -0.79 33.89
C VAL A 433 7.80 -0.42 35.01
N ASN A 434 7.69 0.87 35.30
CA ASN A 434 6.81 1.38 36.35
C ASN A 434 5.32 1.09 36.08
N ASP A 435 4.54 0.89 37.14
CA ASP A 435 3.11 0.55 37.08
C ASP A 435 2.28 1.57 36.27
N ASN A 436 2.58 2.86 36.34
CA ASN A 436 1.89 3.89 35.53
C ASN A 436 2.15 3.69 34.03
N SER A 437 3.38 3.34 33.66
CA SER A 437 3.73 3.04 32.27
C SER A 437 3.11 1.73 31.80
N ILE A 438 3.01 0.72 32.66
CA ILE A 438 2.26 -0.51 32.39
C ILE A 438 0.78 -0.22 32.19
N ARG A 439 0.16 0.64 33.01
CA ARG A 439 -1.24 1.06 32.85
C ARG A 439 -1.48 1.76 31.53
N LEU A 440 -0.60 2.69 31.14
CA LEU A 440 -0.69 3.36 29.83
C LEU A 440 -0.60 2.36 28.67
N LEU A 441 0.35 1.41 28.73
CA LEU A 441 0.48 0.35 27.72
C LEU A 441 -0.73 -0.57 27.71
N ASN A 442 -1.27 -0.94 28.87
CA ASN A 442 -2.49 -1.72 28.95
C ASN A 442 -3.65 -0.98 28.27
N SER A 443 -3.84 0.30 28.60
CA SER A 443 -4.83 1.15 27.93
C SER A 443 -4.60 1.26 26.42
N TYR A 444 -3.36 1.17 25.93
CA TYR A 444 -3.06 1.18 24.51
C TYR A 444 -3.50 -0.10 23.78
N PHE A 445 -3.39 -1.26 24.44
CA PHE A 445 -3.73 -2.57 23.88
C PHE A 445 -5.22 -2.92 24.02
N THR A 446 -5.94 -2.37 25.00
CA THR A 446 -7.36 -2.67 25.23
C THR A 446 -8.31 -1.79 24.41
N ASP A 447 -9.51 -2.32 24.11
CA ASP A 447 -10.62 -1.61 23.46
C ASP A 447 -10.24 -0.95 22.13
N ARG A 448 -9.52 -1.69 21.29
CA ARG A 448 -9.16 -1.24 19.94
C ARG A 448 -10.23 -1.64 18.93
N PHE A 449 -10.52 -0.71 18.03
CA PHE A 449 -11.55 -0.87 17.00
C PHE A 449 -10.92 -0.72 15.63
N ASN A 450 -11.26 -1.61 14.69
CA ASN A 450 -10.79 -1.52 13.32
C ASN A 450 -11.94 -1.72 12.35
N ARG A 451 -11.92 -0.98 11.22
CA ARG A 451 -12.85 -1.17 10.11
C ARG A 451 -12.12 -1.57 8.84
N VAL A 452 -12.73 -2.41 7.98
CA VAL A 452 -12.14 -2.77 6.68
C VAL A 452 -12.50 -1.73 5.62
N LYS A 453 -11.50 -1.27 4.88
CA LYS A 453 -11.66 -0.35 3.74
C LYS A 453 -11.47 -1.10 2.43
N LEU A 454 -12.58 -1.36 1.73
CA LEU A 454 -12.59 -1.87 0.35
C LEU A 454 -12.99 -0.77 -0.65
N GLY A 455 -12.12 -0.49 -1.61
CA GLY A 455 -12.40 0.50 -2.65
C GLY A 455 -12.63 1.94 -2.12
N PRO A 456 -13.17 2.85 -2.96
CA PRO A 456 -13.46 4.23 -2.58
C PRO A 456 -14.79 4.39 -1.81
N VAL A 457 -15.51 3.30 -1.56
CA VAL A 457 -16.75 3.30 -0.78
C VAL A 457 -16.37 3.13 0.68
N ASN A 458 -16.18 4.26 1.35
CA ASN A 458 -16.29 4.30 2.80
C ASN A 458 -17.69 3.78 3.18
N ASP A 459 -17.78 3.19 4.37
CA ASP A 459 -19.00 2.93 5.14
C ASP A 459 -19.31 1.44 5.33
N LEU A 460 -18.30 0.67 5.77
CA LEU A 460 -18.53 -0.56 6.51
C LEU A 460 -17.80 -0.47 7.86
N THR A 461 -18.53 0.06 8.84
CA THR A 461 -18.17 0.00 10.25
C THR A 461 -18.75 -1.29 10.82
N TYR A 462 -17.87 -2.21 11.17
CA TYR A 462 -18.21 -3.32 12.05
C TYR A 462 -17.39 -3.15 13.30
N ASP A 463 -18.09 -2.98 14.42
CA ASP A 463 -17.50 -2.94 15.74
C ASP A 463 -17.20 -4.38 16.13
N ILE A 464 -15.93 -4.74 16.08
CA ILE A 464 -15.48 -5.93 16.80
C ILE A 464 -14.54 -5.42 17.87
N ASN A 465 -14.97 -5.60 19.12
CA ASN A 465 -14.11 -5.48 20.27
C ASN A 465 -13.08 -6.60 20.16
N THR A 466 -11.93 -6.30 19.59
CA THR A 466 -10.87 -7.28 19.37
C THR A 466 -9.64 -6.84 20.12
N ASN A 467 -9.02 -7.78 20.84
CA ASN A 467 -7.63 -7.73 21.24
C ASN A 467 -6.71 -7.82 20.00
N LEU A 468 -6.96 -7.05 18.92
CA LEU A 468 -6.23 -7.23 17.66
C LEU A 468 -5.02 -6.32 17.51
N ASN A 469 -3.98 -7.05 17.13
CA ASN A 469 -2.62 -6.69 16.79
C ASN A 469 -2.49 -5.68 15.64
N MET A 470 -1.50 -4.82 15.77
CA MET A 470 -1.13 -3.81 14.80
C MET A 470 0.05 -4.28 13.95
N TYR A 471 -0.09 -4.35 12.62
CA TYR A 471 1.08 -4.48 11.73
C TYR A 471 1.18 -3.46 10.61
N ALA A 472 2.44 -3.10 10.38
CA ALA A 472 2.99 -2.46 9.21
C ALA A 472 4.17 -3.31 8.68
N ASP A 473 4.16 -3.49 7.36
CA ASP A 473 5.23 -3.87 6.44
C ASP A 473 5.61 -5.35 6.18
N ASP A 474 6.15 -5.45 4.96
CA ASP A 474 6.34 -6.57 4.06
C ASP A 474 7.52 -7.47 4.45
N HIS A 475 7.27 -8.77 4.48
CA HIS A 475 8.30 -9.78 4.23
C HIS A 475 7.73 -10.84 3.28
N GLN A 476 8.45 -11.04 2.17
CA GLN A 476 8.28 -12.15 1.24
C GLN A 476 8.76 -13.44 1.91
N PHE A 477 7.98 -14.51 1.77
CA PHE A 477 8.36 -15.84 2.23
C PHE A 477 8.18 -16.83 1.07
N TYR A 478 9.23 -17.60 0.83
CA TYR A 478 9.20 -18.85 0.09
C TYR A 478 8.57 -19.94 0.98
N ASP A 479 7.90 -20.88 0.32
CA ASP A 479 7.04 -21.90 0.94
C ASP A 479 7.83 -23.14 1.41
N MET A 480 7.16 -23.89 2.30
CA MET A 480 7.57 -24.97 3.20
C MET A 480 8.14 -26.23 2.50
N SER A 481 8.76 -27.22 3.14
CA SER A 481 8.47 -27.89 4.41
C SER A 481 9.54 -28.94 4.75
N SER A 482 9.66 -29.30 6.03
CA SER A 482 9.75 -30.70 6.52
C SER A 482 9.81 -30.68 8.04
N ASN A 483 9.19 -31.69 8.67
CA ASN A 483 9.08 -31.83 10.12
C ASN A 483 10.49 -31.89 10.75
N LEU A 484 10.71 -31.22 11.88
CA LEU A 484 12.06 -31.02 12.47
C LEU A 484 12.77 -32.36 12.77
N ALA A 485 12.01 -33.40 13.07
CA ALA A 485 12.52 -34.76 13.30
C ALA A 485 13.00 -35.45 12.01
N ASP A 486 12.31 -35.24 10.89
CA ASP A 486 12.68 -35.80 9.58
C ASP A 486 13.89 -35.05 8.98
N VAL A 487 13.99 -33.75 9.25
CA VAL A 487 15.14 -32.92 8.85
C VAL A 487 16.43 -33.41 9.52
N HIS A 488 16.37 -33.76 10.82
CA HIS A 488 17.54 -34.24 11.56
C HIS A 488 18.04 -35.61 11.07
N ALA A 489 17.12 -36.51 10.71
CA ALA A 489 17.45 -37.83 10.15
C ALA A 489 17.99 -37.73 8.71
N ASN A 490 17.39 -36.88 7.87
CA ASN A 490 17.83 -36.70 6.49
C ASN A 490 19.17 -35.96 6.39
N LEU A 491 19.46 -35.00 7.29
CA LEU A 491 20.76 -34.32 7.36
C LEU A 491 21.90 -35.28 7.72
N THR A 492 21.67 -36.24 8.61
CA THR A 492 22.70 -37.22 8.98
C THR A 492 23.02 -38.18 7.84
N ASP A 493 22.01 -38.57 7.05
CA ASP A 493 22.15 -39.49 5.93
C ASP A 493 22.72 -38.80 4.67
N GLU A 494 22.34 -37.55 4.39
CA GLU A 494 22.91 -36.76 3.28
C GLU A 494 24.37 -36.37 3.52
N LEU A 495 24.74 -36.00 4.74
CA LEU A 495 26.13 -35.70 5.08
C LEU A 495 27.04 -36.92 4.85
N ARG A 496 26.54 -38.14 5.09
CA ARG A 496 27.26 -39.39 4.80
C ARG A 496 27.52 -39.58 3.29
N LYS A 497 26.51 -39.35 2.46
CA LYS A 497 26.61 -39.46 0.98
C LYS A 497 27.53 -38.39 0.38
N ILE A 498 27.52 -37.17 0.92
CA ILE A 498 28.37 -36.06 0.43
C ILE A 498 29.86 -36.33 0.70
N PHE A 499 30.19 -36.97 1.84
CA PHE A 499 31.58 -37.35 2.15
C PHE A 499 32.11 -38.46 1.22
N GLU A 500 31.28 -39.41 0.80
CA GLU A 500 31.66 -40.46 -0.16
C GLU A 500 31.84 -39.91 -1.59
N THR A 501 31.00 -38.96 -1.99
CA THR A 501 31.01 -38.40 -3.36
C THR A 501 32.19 -37.43 -3.60
N ARG A 502 32.71 -36.77 -2.55
CA ARG A 502 33.87 -35.87 -2.66
C ARG A 502 35.19 -36.59 -2.95
N ARG A 503 35.31 -37.88 -2.60
CA ARG A 503 36.51 -38.69 -2.89
C ARG A 503 36.68 -39.05 -4.37
N HIS A 504 35.65 -38.82 -5.20
CA HIS A 504 35.66 -39.18 -6.63
C HIS A 504 35.70 -37.99 -7.61
N ARG A 505 35.65 -36.74 -7.12
CA ARG A 505 35.57 -35.55 -7.99
C ARG A 505 36.88 -34.78 -8.22
N GLU A 506 38.01 -35.24 -7.70
CA GLU A 506 39.34 -34.63 -7.99
C GLU A 506 39.92 -35.01 -9.37
N ILE A 507 39.24 -35.82 -10.18
CA ILE A 507 39.69 -36.22 -11.52
C ILE A 507 38.66 -35.79 -12.56
N ARG A 508 38.82 -34.56 -13.10
CA ARG A 508 38.52 -34.12 -14.49
C ARG A 508 38.30 -32.61 -14.54
N GLN A 509 39.22 -31.89 -15.20
CA GLN A 509 39.07 -30.48 -15.57
C GLN A 509 39.16 -30.30 -17.09
N ARG A 510 38.50 -29.22 -17.56
CA ARG A 510 38.57 -28.46 -18.85
C ARG A 510 37.49 -28.76 -19.92
N PRO A 511 37.26 -27.85 -20.90
CA PRO A 511 36.70 -26.48 -20.78
C PRO A 511 35.54 -26.23 -21.81
N PHE A 512 34.89 -25.07 -21.81
CA PHE A 512 33.78 -24.72 -22.74
C PHE A 512 34.14 -23.54 -23.67
N SER A 513 33.72 -23.61 -24.94
CA SER A 513 33.94 -22.66 -26.05
C SER A 513 32.68 -21.81 -26.37
N LYS A 514 32.91 -20.76 -27.18
CA LYS A 514 32.04 -19.62 -27.58
C LYS A 514 30.93 -19.91 -28.61
N GLU A 515 30.15 -18.84 -28.89
CA GLU A 515 29.31 -18.48 -30.08
C GLU A 515 27.81 -18.78 -29.96
N SER A 516 26.82 -18.05 -30.52
CA SER A 516 26.69 -16.82 -31.34
C SER A 516 25.18 -16.43 -31.44
N GLU A 517 24.85 -15.45 -32.29
CA GLU A 517 23.66 -14.56 -32.41
C GLU A 517 22.34 -15.12 -33.04
N SER A 518 21.28 -14.27 -33.03
CA SER A 518 20.29 -13.93 -34.12
C SER A 518 18.79 -13.93 -33.67
N SER A 519 18.09 -12.78 -33.70
CA SER A 519 17.01 -12.25 -34.63
C SER A 519 15.67 -13.03 -34.58
N GLU A 520 14.44 -12.47 -34.63
CA GLU A 520 13.77 -11.53 -35.57
C GLU A 520 12.43 -10.96 -34.99
N GLU A 521 11.80 -10.04 -35.77
CA GLU A 521 10.35 -9.76 -35.97
C GLU A 521 9.82 -8.31 -35.71
N GLU A 522 9.41 -7.66 -36.82
CA GLU A 522 8.62 -6.44 -36.92
C GLU A 522 7.18 -6.77 -37.39
N ASP A 523 6.16 -6.18 -36.77
CA ASP A 523 5.01 -5.57 -37.48
C ASP A 523 4.12 -4.67 -36.57
N ASN A 524 3.55 -3.59 -37.12
CA ASN A 524 2.56 -2.59 -36.60
C ASN A 524 2.99 -1.12 -36.85
N ASN A 525 2.94 -0.63 -38.10
CA ASN A 525 3.75 0.55 -38.46
C ASN A 525 3.14 1.95 -38.33
N ASP A 526 1.86 2.18 -37.99
CA ASP A 526 1.34 3.56 -37.92
C ASP A 526 0.98 4.08 -36.51
N GLU A 527 0.75 3.19 -35.55
CA GLU A 527 0.73 3.56 -34.12
C GLU A 527 2.16 3.64 -33.55
N LYS A 528 3.08 2.81 -34.09
CA LYS A 528 4.51 2.83 -33.76
C LYS A 528 5.25 4.04 -34.30
N LEU A 529 4.77 4.72 -35.35
CA LEU A 529 5.52 5.83 -35.95
C LEU A 529 5.52 7.09 -35.07
N GLU A 530 4.39 7.40 -34.42
CA GLU A 530 4.28 8.54 -33.49
C GLU A 530 4.91 8.21 -32.11
N GLU A 531 4.90 6.95 -31.67
CA GLU A 531 5.71 6.49 -30.52
C GLU A 531 7.22 6.50 -30.84
N LYS A 532 7.63 6.11 -32.06
CA LYS A 532 9.03 6.15 -32.54
C LYS A 532 9.61 7.58 -32.49
N GLU A 533 8.82 8.63 -32.68
CA GLU A 533 9.29 10.01 -32.49
C GLU A 533 9.53 10.35 -31.01
N GLY A 534 8.67 9.88 -30.11
CA GLY A 534 8.91 9.94 -28.66
C GLY A 534 10.17 9.18 -28.25
N TRP A 535 10.38 7.99 -28.80
CA TRP A 535 11.59 7.18 -28.62
C TRP A 535 12.85 7.84 -29.20
N LYS A 536 12.75 8.55 -30.32
CA LYS A 536 13.87 9.31 -30.90
C LYS A 536 14.26 10.50 -30.01
N LEU A 537 13.29 11.21 -29.44
CA LEU A 537 13.53 12.28 -28.46
C LEU A 537 14.12 11.73 -27.16
N LEU A 538 13.69 10.54 -26.73
CA LEU A 538 14.23 9.83 -25.57
C LEU A 538 15.66 9.34 -25.79
N ARG A 539 15.97 8.71 -26.93
CA ARG A 539 17.33 8.33 -27.31
C ARG A 539 18.25 9.54 -27.35
N LYS A 540 17.81 10.65 -27.96
CA LYS A 540 18.54 11.91 -27.89
C LYS A 540 18.77 12.41 -26.47
N ALA A 541 17.77 12.28 -25.59
CA ALA A 541 17.89 12.69 -24.18
C ALA A 541 18.85 11.79 -23.38
N ILE A 542 18.82 10.47 -23.60
CA ILE A 542 19.70 9.47 -22.98
C ILE A 542 21.14 9.62 -23.50
N GLU A 543 21.32 9.83 -24.80
CA GLU A 543 22.62 10.04 -25.45
C GLU A 543 23.23 11.42 -25.10
N SER A 544 22.41 12.44 -24.83
CA SER A 544 22.87 13.80 -24.53
C SER A 544 23.27 14.05 -23.07
N LYS A 545 23.11 13.09 -22.15
CA LYS A 545 23.51 13.23 -20.74
C LYS A 545 24.23 12.00 -20.21
N SER A 546 25.56 12.08 -20.18
CA SER A 546 26.41 11.63 -19.05
C SER A 546 26.08 10.26 -18.39
N LEU A 547 25.66 9.25 -19.15
CA LEU A 547 25.33 7.91 -18.66
C LEU A 547 26.01 6.81 -19.48
N ARG A 548 27.25 7.04 -19.91
CA ARG A 548 28.19 5.95 -20.28
C ARG A 548 29.06 5.48 -19.12
N THR A 549 29.01 6.15 -17.96
CA THR A 549 29.89 5.88 -16.82
C THR A 549 29.20 5.22 -15.61
N GLN A 550 27.96 4.73 -15.72
CA GLN A 550 27.25 4.07 -14.62
C GLN A 550 26.52 2.76 -14.99
N LEU A 551 26.78 2.19 -16.18
CA LEU A 551 26.19 0.91 -16.59
C LEU A 551 27.10 -0.31 -16.36
N ASP A 552 28.32 -0.13 -15.85
CA ASP A 552 29.29 -1.23 -15.58
C ASP A 552 29.52 -1.53 -14.09
N THR A 553 28.61 -1.13 -13.20
CA THR A 553 28.66 -1.53 -11.78
C THR A 553 27.45 -2.38 -11.43
N PRO A 554 27.61 -3.66 -11.02
CA PRO A 554 26.49 -4.51 -10.64
C PRO A 554 25.84 -3.96 -9.37
N TYR A 555 24.55 -3.62 -9.48
CA TYR A 555 23.73 -3.13 -8.37
C TYR A 555 23.46 -4.26 -7.37
N SER A 556 23.97 -4.06 -6.15
CA SER A 556 23.40 -4.56 -4.90
C SER A 556 22.12 -3.76 -4.59
N GLU A 557 20.99 -4.45 -4.47
CA GLU A 557 19.69 -3.88 -4.10
C GLU A 557 19.53 -3.78 -2.57
N GLY A 558 18.88 -2.70 -2.12
CA GLY A 558 18.46 -2.46 -0.73
C GLY A 558 17.01 -2.03 -0.62
#